data_AF-A0A7X6XB20-F1
#
_entry.id   AF-A0A7X6XB20-F1
#
_cell.length_a   1.000
_cell.length_b   1.000
_cell.length_c   1.000
_cell.angle_alpha   90.00
_cell.angle_beta   90.00
_cell.angle_gamma   90.00
#
_symmetry.space_group_name_H-M   'P 1'
#
loop_
_entity.id
_entity.type
_entity.pdbx_description
1 polymer ?
#
loop_
_entity_poly.entity_id
_entity_poly.type
_entity_poly.pdbx_seq_one_letter_code
_entity_poly.pdbx_strand_id
1 'polypeptide(L)'
;MDNKSNKKISTMIIKLIAIAVSVFVFSYAWFVYDEETNVTGVSVGTAKTNNVQISNDGVGGWGSTLNIDVGEDFMFDNEVTSMGMSFYKAATKDSEGNPIGFVLATANKDYLDFDLWFKNDSPISLFLEENSIVYPECGTEESKLIYDSSNPSANINDIVRISAYGDFSRDLISGAVRVAFIEYLYDEETDTYTLDTSPNLVWAPNPGYEIVLEGDHFFADLNSTNSQNYNYIKVFSTTNFAQNRVNNLKDNVNASYSTRSSNGDPILLTIDTVPGVEKKAGLKIRVWVEGNDREAIQALKGGLFKFNLSFLGLHKEENSNVPEVTANTSTHQIVGITEEMQYSTDYANTWIDYYSGHIFDISSNDTVYVRYKETIDTFASDYITLNF
;
A
#
# COMPACT_ATOMS: atom_id res chain seq x y z
N MET A 1 17.38 30.13 49.90
CA MET A 1 16.65 29.14 49.08
C MET A 1 17.54 27.94 48.91
N ASP A 2 17.05 26.78 49.32
CA ASP A 2 17.85 25.64 49.73
C ASP A 2 18.37 24.83 48.53
N ASN A 3 19.70 24.75 48.36
CA ASN A 3 20.38 24.15 47.21
C ASN A 3 20.08 22.63 47.04
N LYS A 4 19.57 21.98 48.09
CA LYS A 4 19.11 20.58 48.06
C LYS A 4 17.72 20.41 47.42
N SER A 5 16.85 21.42 47.50
CA SER A 5 15.51 21.36 46.90
C SER A 5 15.58 21.50 45.38
N ASN A 6 16.41 22.44 44.90
CA ASN A 6 16.64 22.65 43.46
C ASN A 6 17.28 21.44 42.76
N LYS A 7 18.14 20.69 43.45
CA LYS A 7 18.76 19.46 42.92
C LYS A 7 17.76 18.31 42.75
N LYS A 8 16.77 18.21 43.65
CA LYS A 8 15.68 17.21 43.54
C LYS A 8 14.69 17.56 42.44
N ILE A 9 14.35 18.84 42.31
CA ILE A 9 13.45 19.32 41.24
C ILE A 9 14.12 19.17 39.87
N SER A 10 15.40 19.50 39.72
CA SER A 10 16.10 19.32 38.44
C SER A 10 16.27 17.85 38.04
N THR A 11 16.53 16.96 39.01
CA THR A 11 16.60 15.51 38.72
C THR A 11 15.23 14.90 38.40
N MET A 12 14.14 15.44 38.95
CA MET A 12 12.78 15.02 38.58
C MET A 12 12.41 15.50 37.18
N ILE A 13 12.73 16.74 36.82
CA ILE A 13 12.49 17.31 35.49
C ILE A 13 13.35 16.60 34.43
N ILE A 14 14.63 16.32 34.72
CA ILE A 14 15.51 15.56 33.80
C ILE A 14 15.00 14.13 33.65
N LYS A 15 14.47 13.49 34.71
CA LYS A 15 13.84 12.17 34.59
C LYS A 15 12.53 12.23 33.81
N LEU A 16 11.73 13.29 33.95
CA LEU A 16 10.49 13.47 33.19
C LEU A 16 10.78 13.77 31.71
N ILE A 17 11.82 14.54 31.41
CA ILE A 17 12.32 14.77 30.05
C ILE A 17 12.96 13.49 29.53
N ALA A 18 13.71 12.73 30.32
CA ALA A 18 14.25 11.43 29.90
C ALA A 18 13.14 10.39 29.67
N ILE A 19 12.04 10.44 30.43
CA ILE A 19 10.84 9.63 30.20
C ILE A 19 10.08 10.13 28.97
N ALA A 20 9.95 11.44 28.77
CA ALA A 20 9.30 12.02 27.59
C ALA A 20 10.12 11.80 26.31
N VAL A 21 11.45 11.90 26.39
CA VAL A 21 12.42 11.63 25.32
C VAL A 21 12.53 10.13 25.11
N SER A 22 12.49 9.27 26.15
CA SER A 22 12.41 7.82 25.91
C SER A 22 11.06 7.44 25.29
N VAL A 23 9.93 8.02 25.72
CA VAL A 23 8.63 7.85 25.04
C VAL A 23 8.69 8.38 23.61
N PHE A 24 9.36 9.49 23.32
CA PHE A 24 9.56 10.02 21.95
C PHE A 24 10.54 9.18 21.11
N VAL A 25 11.62 8.67 21.71
CA VAL A 25 12.61 7.79 21.06
C VAL A 25 11.99 6.41 20.80
N PHE A 26 11.15 5.90 21.71
CA PHE A 26 10.31 4.72 21.46
C PHE A 26 9.23 5.00 20.39
N SER A 27 8.81 6.26 20.20
CA SER A 27 7.84 6.65 19.15
C SER A 27 8.48 6.83 17.77
N TYR A 28 9.81 6.95 17.68
CA TYR A 28 10.56 6.99 16.42
C TYR A 28 11.27 5.66 16.12
N ALA A 29 11.44 4.80 17.14
CA ALA A 29 12.14 3.52 17.04
C ALA A 29 11.21 2.31 16.82
N TRP A 30 9.89 2.46 16.74
CA TRP A 30 8.97 1.33 16.52
C TRP A 30 8.64 1.03 15.04
N PHE A 31 9.49 1.51 14.14
CA PHE A 31 9.68 0.94 12.79
C PHE A 31 11.17 0.83 12.43
N VAL A 32 12.06 0.74 13.44
CA VAL A 32 13.40 0.18 13.17
C VAL A 32 13.21 -1.33 13.13
N TYR A 33 13.29 -1.87 11.93
CA TYR A 33 13.58 -3.27 11.62
C TYR A 33 14.17 -4.03 12.82
N ASP A 34 13.33 -4.74 13.57
CA ASP A 34 13.81 -5.93 14.25
C ASP A 34 13.95 -6.98 13.16
N GLU A 35 15.10 -6.96 12.49
CA GLU A 35 15.66 -8.15 11.88
C GLU A 35 15.65 -9.23 12.96
N GLU A 36 14.91 -10.31 12.72
CA GLU A 36 14.89 -11.54 13.56
C GLU A 36 14.00 -11.56 14.81
N THR A 37 12.74 -11.12 14.70
CA THR A 37 11.68 -11.86 15.40
C THR A 37 10.72 -12.44 14.38
N ASN A 38 10.45 -13.75 14.49
CA ASN A 38 9.45 -14.46 13.71
C ASN A 38 8.08 -13.87 14.06
N VAL A 39 7.71 -12.75 13.44
CA VAL A 39 6.36 -12.22 13.50
C VAL A 39 5.51 -13.15 12.64
N THR A 40 4.90 -14.13 13.29
CA THR A 40 3.79 -14.92 12.74
C THR A 40 2.56 -14.01 12.72
N GLY A 41 2.50 -13.07 11.78
CA GLY A 41 1.38 -12.12 11.73
C GLY A 41 1.59 -10.88 10.88
N VAL A 42 0.50 -10.15 10.68
CA VAL A 42 0.46 -8.81 10.07
C VAL A 42 0.66 -7.78 11.16
N SER A 43 1.62 -6.88 11.00
CA SER A 43 1.72 -5.72 11.91
C SER A 43 0.95 -4.54 11.34
N VAL A 44 0.13 -3.91 12.16
CA VAL A 44 -0.68 -2.76 11.79
C VAL A 44 -0.45 -1.63 12.78
N GLY A 45 -0.23 -0.42 12.28
CA GLY A 45 0.02 0.75 13.13
C GLY A 45 -0.47 2.07 12.54
N THR A 46 -0.51 3.08 13.40
CA THR A 46 -0.80 4.48 13.01
C THR A 46 0.20 5.43 13.63
N ALA A 47 0.52 6.51 12.92
CA ALA A 47 1.24 7.63 13.50
C ALA A 47 0.41 8.26 14.64
N LYS A 48 1.08 8.62 15.75
CA LYS A 48 0.41 9.00 17.02
C LYS A 48 -0.20 10.41 17.01
N THR A 49 -0.09 11.18 15.93
CA THR A 49 -0.42 12.61 15.95
C THR A 49 -1.88 12.97 16.02
N ASN A 50 -2.77 12.03 15.76
CA ASN A 50 -4.20 12.29 15.73
C ASN A 50 -4.98 11.32 16.62
N ASN A 51 -4.33 10.75 17.65
CA ASN A 51 -4.95 9.83 18.63
C ASN A 51 -5.73 8.65 18.03
N VAL A 52 -5.48 8.33 16.75
CA VAL A 52 -6.16 7.23 16.06
C VAL A 52 -5.90 5.94 16.81
N GLN A 53 -6.98 5.24 17.14
CA GLN A 53 -6.93 3.92 17.75
C GLN A 53 -7.40 2.89 16.73
N ILE A 54 -6.77 1.73 16.75
CA ILE A 54 -7.04 0.60 15.86
C ILE A 54 -7.47 -0.59 16.72
N SER A 55 -8.42 -1.37 16.20
CA SER A 55 -8.89 -2.64 16.75
C SER A 55 -9.16 -3.63 15.61
N ASN A 56 -9.03 -4.92 15.87
CA ASN A 56 -9.37 -5.98 14.91
C ASN A 56 -10.86 -6.37 14.93
N ASP A 57 -11.60 -6.02 15.99
CA ASP A 57 -12.99 -6.43 16.21
C ASP A 57 -13.97 -5.25 16.37
N GLY A 58 -13.46 -4.04 16.56
CA GLY A 58 -14.27 -2.83 16.71
C GLY A 58 -15.04 -2.76 18.03
N VAL A 59 -14.69 -3.61 19.00
CA VAL A 59 -15.29 -3.70 20.34
C VAL A 59 -14.22 -3.41 21.40
N GLY A 60 -13.10 -4.12 21.37
CA GLY A 60 -12.02 -4.04 22.35
C GLY A 60 -10.64 -3.90 21.71
N GLY A 61 -9.58 -4.00 22.52
CA GLY A 61 -8.20 -4.05 22.00
C GLY A 61 -7.68 -2.74 21.37
N TRP A 62 -8.34 -1.62 21.61
CA TRP A 62 -7.98 -0.31 21.04
C TRP A 62 -6.55 0.10 21.43
N GLY A 63 -5.71 0.29 20.42
CA GLY A 63 -4.33 0.75 20.58
C GLY A 63 -3.84 1.53 19.36
N SER A 64 -2.63 2.07 19.41
CA SER A 64 -2.00 2.68 18.23
C SER A 64 -1.35 1.66 17.29
N THR A 65 -1.26 0.41 17.74
CA THR A 65 -0.71 -0.73 17.01
C THR A 65 -1.48 -1.99 17.38
N LEU A 66 -1.53 -2.93 16.45
CA LEU A 66 -1.99 -4.30 16.69
C LEU A 66 -1.25 -5.27 15.78
N ASN A 67 -1.16 -6.52 16.21
CA ASN A 67 -0.68 -7.62 15.38
C ASN A 67 -1.86 -8.54 15.09
N ILE A 68 -2.04 -8.89 13.82
CA ILE A 68 -3.03 -9.88 13.39
C ILE A 68 -2.30 -11.19 13.22
N ASP A 69 -2.65 -12.17 14.04
CA ASP A 69 -2.19 -13.53 13.86
C ASP A 69 -2.93 -14.16 12.66
N VAL A 70 -2.18 -14.51 11.61
CA VAL A 70 -2.70 -15.21 10.43
C VAL A 70 -2.50 -16.73 10.50
N GLY A 71 -1.99 -17.22 11.64
CA GLY A 71 -1.54 -18.59 11.84
C GLY A 71 -0.08 -18.80 11.44
N GLU A 72 0.59 -19.76 12.08
CA GLU A 72 1.92 -20.21 11.67
C GLU A 72 1.87 -20.75 10.23
N ASP A 73 2.86 -20.34 9.41
CA ASP A 73 3.05 -20.80 8.04
C ASP A 73 1.83 -20.63 7.11
N PHE A 74 1.05 -19.54 7.26
CA PHE A 74 0.01 -19.23 6.28
C PHE A 74 0.61 -19.11 4.88
N MET A 75 0.14 -19.96 3.97
CA MET A 75 0.55 -20.02 2.58
C MET A 75 -0.67 -19.86 1.68
N PHE A 76 -0.52 -19.09 0.61
CA PHE A 76 -1.54 -18.99 -0.43
C PHE A 76 -1.55 -20.28 -1.25
N ASP A 77 -2.62 -21.08 -1.10
CA ASP A 77 -2.76 -22.38 -1.76
C ASP A 77 -2.84 -22.26 -3.29
N ASN A 78 -3.49 -21.19 -3.77
CA ASN A 78 -3.77 -20.97 -5.17
C ASN A 78 -3.59 -19.50 -5.54
N GLU A 79 -3.09 -19.27 -6.75
CA GLU A 79 -3.26 -17.97 -7.40
C GLU A 79 -4.75 -17.69 -7.55
N VAL A 80 -5.11 -16.43 -7.32
CA VAL A 80 -6.46 -15.94 -7.51
C VAL A 80 -6.46 -14.80 -8.52
N THR A 81 -7.63 -14.48 -9.02
CA THR A 81 -7.86 -13.29 -9.81
C THR A 81 -8.96 -12.44 -9.18
N SER A 82 -8.71 -11.14 -9.03
CA SER A 82 -9.61 -10.23 -8.33
C SER A 82 -9.25 -8.77 -8.55
N MET A 83 -10.20 -7.89 -8.26
CA MET A 83 -9.96 -6.45 -8.04
C MET A 83 -10.22 -6.06 -6.57
N GLY A 84 -10.06 -7.00 -5.64
CA GLY A 84 -10.35 -6.79 -4.21
C GLY A 84 -11.77 -7.13 -3.78
N MET A 85 -12.74 -7.31 -4.70
CA MET A 85 -14.16 -7.53 -4.34
C MET A 85 -14.61 -8.99 -4.35
N SER A 86 -14.32 -9.72 -5.43
CA SER A 86 -14.71 -11.12 -5.60
C SER A 86 -13.51 -11.88 -6.15
N PHE A 87 -13.18 -12.99 -5.49
CA PHE A 87 -11.96 -13.72 -5.76
C PHE A 87 -12.29 -15.04 -6.41
N TYR A 88 -11.57 -15.35 -7.48
CA TYR A 88 -11.75 -16.57 -8.25
C TYR A 88 -10.41 -17.28 -8.40
N LYS A 89 -10.46 -18.61 -8.43
CA LYS A 89 -9.30 -19.45 -8.78
C LYS A 89 -9.64 -20.38 -9.93
N ALA A 90 -8.62 -20.73 -10.70
CA ALA A 90 -8.77 -21.68 -11.78
C ALA A 90 -9.17 -23.05 -11.22
N ALA A 91 -10.35 -23.55 -11.61
CA ALA A 91 -10.78 -24.91 -11.29
C ALA A 91 -10.16 -25.94 -12.23
N THR A 92 -9.91 -25.51 -13.47
CA THR A 92 -9.38 -26.34 -14.57
C THR A 92 -8.51 -25.47 -15.47
N LYS A 93 -7.44 -26.05 -15.97
CA LYS A 93 -6.50 -25.45 -16.92
C LYS A 93 -6.39 -26.33 -18.18
N ASP A 94 -6.08 -25.73 -19.33
CA ASP A 94 -5.76 -26.48 -20.55
C ASP A 94 -4.32 -27.06 -20.50
N SER A 95 -3.88 -27.67 -21.60
CA SER A 95 -2.54 -28.25 -21.73
C SER A 95 -1.40 -27.24 -21.68
N GLU A 96 -1.68 -25.96 -21.90
CA GLU A 96 -0.71 -24.85 -21.83
C GLU A 96 -0.74 -24.17 -20.45
N GLY A 97 -1.62 -24.61 -19.55
CA GLY A 97 -1.76 -24.04 -18.21
C GLY A 97 -2.69 -22.84 -18.13
N ASN A 98 -3.37 -22.48 -19.22
CA ASN A 98 -4.32 -21.38 -19.24
C ASN A 98 -5.62 -21.79 -18.52
N PRO A 99 -6.21 -20.93 -17.69
CA PRO A 99 -7.49 -21.23 -17.04
C PRO A 99 -8.61 -21.35 -18.07
N ILE A 100 -9.35 -22.46 -18.04
CA ILE A 100 -10.55 -22.69 -18.86
C ILE A 100 -11.85 -22.67 -18.04
N GLY A 101 -11.71 -22.64 -16.72
CA GLY A 101 -12.85 -22.47 -15.83
C GLY A 101 -12.45 -21.99 -14.44
N PHE A 102 -13.32 -21.18 -13.84
CA PHE A 102 -13.13 -20.57 -12.53
C PHE A 102 -14.19 -20.97 -11.51
N VAL A 103 -13.76 -21.05 -10.26
CA VAL A 103 -14.62 -21.19 -9.07
C VAL A 103 -14.29 -20.11 -8.06
N LEU A 104 -15.19 -19.88 -7.11
CA LEU A 104 -14.93 -18.94 -6.00
C LEU A 104 -13.72 -19.39 -5.19
N ALA A 105 -12.86 -18.42 -4.88
CA ALA A 105 -11.77 -18.60 -3.93
C ALA A 105 -12.30 -18.51 -2.51
N THR A 106 -11.59 -19.13 -1.57
CA THR A 106 -11.96 -19.22 -0.16
C THR A 106 -11.15 -18.20 0.64
N ALA A 107 -11.84 -17.35 1.41
CA ALA A 107 -11.21 -16.41 2.34
C ALA A 107 -10.36 -17.13 3.39
N ASN A 108 -9.25 -16.51 3.78
CA ASN A 108 -8.25 -17.02 4.72
C ASN A 108 -7.71 -18.40 4.35
N LYS A 109 -7.61 -18.64 3.03
CA LYS A 109 -7.01 -19.85 2.43
C LYS A 109 -6.39 -19.54 1.07
N ASP A 110 -7.20 -19.02 0.16
CA ASP A 110 -6.74 -18.62 -1.19
C ASP A 110 -6.40 -17.11 -1.24
N TYR A 111 -6.95 -16.31 -0.32
CA TYR A 111 -6.62 -14.91 -0.09
C TYR A 111 -6.84 -14.58 1.40
N LEU A 112 -6.18 -13.56 1.96
CA LEU A 112 -6.44 -13.08 3.31
C LEU A 112 -7.61 -12.08 3.31
N ASP A 113 -8.48 -12.20 4.32
CA ASP A 113 -9.64 -11.33 4.52
C ASP A 113 -9.78 -11.04 6.02
N PHE A 114 -9.58 -9.78 6.40
CA PHE A 114 -9.70 -9.33 7.78
C PHE A 114 -10.22 -7.90 7.87
N ASP A 115 -10.70 -7.54 9.06
CA ASP A 115 -11.26 -6.24 9.38
C ASP A 115 -10.29 -5.43 10.24
N LEU A 116 -10.23 -4.14 9.96
CA LEU A 116 -9.65 -3.14 10.85
C LEU A 116 -10.72 -2.12 11.21
N TRP A 117 -10.76 -1.76 12.47
CA TRP A 117 -11.62 -0.73 13.00
C TRP A 117 -10.77 0.40 13.51
N PHE A 118 -11.13 1.61 13.14
CA PHE A 118 -10.47 2.83 13.55
C PHE A 118 -11.42 3.64 14.41
N LYS A 119 -10.89 4.32 15.42
CA LYS A 119 -11.64 5.23 16.26
C LYS A 119 -10.83 6.48 16.50
N ASN A 120 -11.51 7.62 16.44
CA ASN A 120 -10.93 8.90 16.77
C ASN A 120 -11.97 9.83 17.41
N ASP A 121 -11.49 10.84 18.16
CA ASP A 121 -12.31 11.87 18.79
C ASP A 121 -12.37 13.19 17.99
N SER A 122 -11.73 13.21 16.82
CA SER A 122 -11.60 14.36 15.96
C SER A 122 -11.79 13.95 14.49
N PRO A 123 -12.37 14.83 13.65
CA PRO A 123 -12.61 14.51 12.25
C PRO A 123 -11.31 14.29 11.49
N ILE A 124 -11.18 13.16 10.79
CA ILE A 124 -9.98 12.82 10.01
C ILE A 124 -10.32 12.01 8.77
N SER A 125 -9.48 12.13 7.75
CA SER A 125 -9.39 11.19 6.62
C SER A 125 -8.15 10.31 6.81
N LEU A 126 -8.29 9.00 6.61
CA LEU A 126 -7.21 8.02 6.73
C LEU A 126 -6.59 7.67 5.38
N PHE A 127 -5.27 7.54 5.37
CA PHE A 127 -4.44 7.20 4.21
C PHE A 127 -3.50 6.05 4.55
N LEU A 128 -3.07 5.28 3.54
CA LEU A 128 -1.96 4.34 3.66
C LEU A 128 -0.65 5.14 3.58
N GLU A 129 0.21 5.00 4.58
CA GLU A 129 1.48 5.72 4.64
C GLU A 129 2.55 5.07 3.76
N GLU A 130 3.48 5.88 3.23
CA GLU A 130 4.67 5.48 2.48
C GLU A 130 5.57 4.45 3.19
N ASN A 131 5.47 4.37 4.52
CA ASN A 131 6.20 3.38 5.33
C ASN A 131 5.58 1.97 5.33
N SER A 132 4.42 1.80 4.67
CA SER A 132 3.81 0.49 4.51
C SER A 132 4.67 -0.38 3.60
N ILE A 133 4.86 -1.65 3.95
CA ILE A 133 5.76 -2.54 3.23
C ILE A 133 5.23 -3.97 3.18
N VAL A 134 5.53 -4.66 2.08
CA VAL A 134 5.40 -6.13 1.93
C VAL A 134 6.76 -6.67 1.55
N TYR A 135 7.26 -7.67 2.24
CA TYR A 135 8.60 -8.18 2.02
C TYR A 135 8.69 -9.70 2.21
N PRO A 136 9.67 -10.37 1.57
CA PRO A 136 9.90 -11.80 1.75
C PRO A 136 10.08 -12.20 3.22
N GLU A 137 9.51 -13.33 3.64
CA GLU A 137 9.65 -13.82 5.02
C GLU A 137 11.13 -14.07 5.40
N CYS A 138 11.95 -14.45 4.43
CA CYS A 138 13.39 -14.66 4.62
C CYS A 138 14.21 -13.36 4.77
N GLY A 139 13.56 -12.19 4.71
CA GLY A 139 14.20 -10.88 4.76
C GLY A 139 14.49 -10.29 3.39
N THR A 140 15.03 -9.07 3.39
CA THR A 140 15.28 -8.25 2.19
C THR A 140 16.75 -8.27 1.73
N GLU A 141 17.61 -9.02 2.40
CA GLU A 141 19.00 -9.18 1.99
C GLU A 141 19.07 -9.95 0.67
N GLU A 142 19.58 -9.31 -0.37
CA GLU A 142 19.63 -9.88 -1.72
C GLU A 142 20.37 -11.23 -1.76
N SER A 143 21.42 -11.41 -0.96
CA SER A 143 22.16 -12.67 -0.86
C SER A 143 21.36 -13.86 -0.30
N LYS A 144 20.22 -13.60 0.35
CA LYS A 144 19.27 -14.65 0.80
C LYS A 144 18.15 -14.89 -0.22
N LEU A 145 17.99 -13.98 -1.18
CA LEU A 145 16.89 -13.95 -2.14
C LEU A 145 17.31 -14.42 -3.53
N ILE A 146 18.49 -14.04 -4.00
CA ILE A 146 18.94 -14.32 -5.38
C ILE A 146 20.39 -14.81 -5.34
N TYR A 147 20.65 -15.90 -6.04
CA TYR A 147 22.00 -16.39 -6.22
C TYR A 147 22.78 -15.55 -7.23
N ASP A 148 23.87 -14.92 -6.78
CA ASP A 148 24.80 -14.19 -7.65
C ASP A 148 25.96 -15.10 -8.09
N SER A 149 25.83 -15.70 -9.26
CA SER A 149 26.89 -16.54 -9.86
C SER A 149 28.19 -15.79 -10.17
N SER A 150 28.17 -14.44 -10.21
CA SER A 150 29.35 -13.62 -10.46
C SER A 150 30.21 -13.40 -9.20
N ASN A 151 29.62 -13.62 -8.02
CA ASN A 151 30.29 -13.51 -6.74
C ASN A 151 30.93 -14.86 -6.35
N PRO A 152 32.28 -14.96 -6.27
CA PRO A 152 32.96 -16.21 -5.94
C PRO A 152 32.69 -16.74 -4.51
N SER A 153 32.11 -15.90 -3.65
CA SER A 153 31.74 -16.26 -2.28
C SER A 153 30.25 -16.63 -2.14
N ALA A 154 29.44 -16.49 -3.19
CA ALA A 154 28.04 -16.86 -3.16
C ALA A 154 27.87 -18.39 -3.16
N ASN A 155 26.99 -18.88 -2.29
CA ASN A 155 26.61 -20.29 -2.25
C ASN A 155 25.09 -20.38 -2.43
N ILE A 156 24.66 -21.20 -3.39
CA ILE A 156 23.23 -21.44 -3.65
C ILE A 156 22.47 -21.90 -2.39
N ASN A 157 23.15 -22.58 -1.46
CA ASN A 157 22.55 -23.04 -0.21
C ASN A 157 22.27 -21.90 0.80
N ASP A 158 22.78 -20.69 0.55
CA ASP A 158 22.49 -19.50 1.36
C ASP A 158 21.11 -18.91 1.01
N ILE A 159 20.55 -19.29 -0.15
CA ILE A 159 19.20 -18.89 -0.56
C ILE A 159 18.16 -19.64 0.26
N VAL A 160 17.27 -18.89 0.91
CA VAL A 160 16.22 -19.44 1.75
C VAL A 160 15.04 -19.87 0.87
N ARG A 161 14.48 -21.06 1.10
CA ARG A 161 13.30 -21.59 0.38
C ARG A 161 13.42 -21.47 -1.15
N ILE A 162 14.54 -21.93 -1.71
CA ILE A 162 14.81 -21.92 -3.17
C ILE A 162 13.60 -22.35 -3.99
N SER A 163 13.32 -21.59 -5.04
CA SER A 163 12.28 -21.80 -6.03
C SER A 163 12.52 -23.07 -6.84
N ALA A 164 11.46 -23.70 -7.31
CA ALA A 164 11.58 -24.81 -8.27
C ALA A 164 11.93 -24.33 -9.70
N TYR A 165 11.86 -23.02 -9.95
CA TYR A 165 11.98 -22.42 -11.28
C TYR A 165 13.35 -21.81 -11.56
N GLY A 166 14.16 -21.52 -10.53
CA GLY A 166 15.47 -20.90 -10.70
C GLY A 166 16.19 -20.71 -9.38
N ASP A 167 17.32 -20.01 -9.46
CA ASP A 167 18.27 -19.86 -8.36
C ASP A 167 17.92 -18.65 -7.46
N PHE A 168 16.65 -18.57 -7.05
CA PHE A 168 16.12 -17.50 -6.21
C PHE A 168 15.10 -18.04 -5.20
N SER A 169 14.82 -17.27 -4.14
CA SER A 169 13.85 -17.61 -3.11
C SER A 169 12.44 -17.59 -3.65
N ARG A 170 11.63 -18.58 -3.28
CA ARG A 170 10.18 -18.56 -3.57
C ARG A 170 9.43 -17.48 -2.80
N ASP A 171 10.04 -16.85 -1.80
CA ASP A 171 9.39 -15.76 -1.03
C ASP A 171 9.32 -14.45 -1.81
N LEU A 172 10.00 -14.37 -2.96
CA LEU A 172 9.77 -13.32 -3.95
C LEU A 172 8.34 -13.32 -4.51
N ILE A 173 7.48 -14.26 -4.08
CA ILE A 173 6.03 -14.17 -4.20
C ILE A 173 5.48 -12.83 -3.66
N SER A 174 6.22 -12.15 -2.77
CA SER A 174 5.93 -10.79 -2.31
C SER A 174 5.81 -9.76 -3.46
N GLY A 175 6.44 -9.98 -4.61
CA GLY A 175 6.30 -9.16 -5.83
C GLY A 175 4.89 -9.18 -6.41
N ALA A 176 4.23 -10.33 -6.32
CA ALA A 176 2.90 -10.56 -6.86
C ALA A 176 1.75 -10.24 -5.86
N VAL A 177 2.09 -9.74 -4.66
CA VAL A 177 1.10 -9.38 -3.65
C VAL A 177 0.30 -8.16 -4.09
N ARG A 178 -1.00 -8.17 -3.81
CA ARG A 178 -1.91 -7.04 -3.95
C ARG A 178 -2.69 -6.88 -2.65
N VAL A 179 -2.96 -5.65 -2.27
CA VAL A 179 -3.70 -5.29 -1.06
C VAL A 179 -4.85 -4.36 -1.42
N ALA A 180 -6.09 -4.74 -1.11
CA ALA A 180 -7.26 -3.89 -1.30
C ALA A 180 -7.77 -3.37 0.04
N PHE A 181 -8.20 -2.10 0.02
CA PHE A 181 -8.78 -1.40 1.15
C PHE A 181 -10.19 -0.96 0.78
N ILE A 182 -11.19 -1.42 1.53
CA ILE A 182 -12.61 -1.19 1.22
C ILE A 182 -13.29 -0.66 2.46
N GLU A 183 -13.88 0.53 2.37
CA GLU A 183 -14.57 1.16 3.49
C GLU A 183 -15.85 0.42 3.88
N TYR A 184 -16.14 0.42 5.19
CA TYR A 184 -17.47 0.10 5.69
C TYR A 184 -18.31 1.37 5.81
N LEU A 185 -19.41 1.42 5.07
CA LEU A 185 -20.44 2.44 5.15
C LEU A 185 -21.34 2.16 6.35
N TYR A 186 -21.48 3.15 7.24
CA TYR A 186 -22.36 3.09 8.39
C TYR A 186 -23.75 3.59 8.03
N ASP A 187 -24.77 2.75 8.24
CA ASP A 187 -26.18 3.11 8.12
C ASP A 187 -26.74 3.45 9.52
N GLU A 188 -27.06 4.73 9.73
CA GLU A 188 -27.61 5.23 10.99
C GLU A 188 -29.04 4.72 11.28
N GLU A 189 -29.83 4.39 10.25
CA GLU A 189 -31.21 3.93 10.42
C GLU A 189 -31.25 2.49 10.93
N THR A 190 -30.34 1.65 10.43
CA THR A 190 -30.27 0.23 10.79
C THR A 190 -29.21 -0.10 11.84
N ASP A 191 -28.33 0.87 12.18
CA ASP A 191 -27.16 0.69 13.05
C ASP A 191 -26.25 -0.45 12.55
N THR A 192 -25.99 -0.47 11.24
CA THR A 192 -25.18 -1.53 10.61
C THR A 192 -24.07 -0.97 9.74
N TYR A 193 -22.96 -1.71 9.70
CA TYR A 193 -21.87 -1.48 8.76
C TYR A 193 -22.05 -2.39 7.54
N THR A 194 -22.02 -1.80 6.35
CA THR A 194 -22.05 -2.51 5.08
C THR A 194 -20.81 -2.18 4.27
N LEU A 195 -20.29 -3.16 3.55
CA LEU A 195 -19.09 -2.95 2.75
C LEU A 195 -19.43 -2.13 1.49
N ASP A 196 -18.59 -1.17 1.14
CA ASP A 196 -18.72 -0.50 -0.16
C ASP A 196 -18.55 -1.50 -1.33
N THR A 197 -19.03 -1.10 -2.50
CA THR A 197 -19.10 -1.90 -3.72
C THR A 197 -17.80 -1.94 -4.52
N SER A 198 -16.82 -1.11 -4.15
CA SER A 198 -15.48 -1.08 -4.74
C SER A 198 -14.42 -0.70 -3.70
N PRO A 199 -13.17 -1.14 -3.86
CA PRO A 199 -12.09 -0.67 -2.99
C PRO A 199 -11.79 0.82 -3.23
N ASN A 200 -11.43 1.53 -2.17
CA ASN A 200 -10.89 2.88 -2.24
C ASN A 200 -9.47 2.86 -2.86
N LEU A 201 -8.70 1.82 -2.56
CA LEU A 201 -7.34 1.62 -3.05
C LEU A 201 -7.07 0.13 -3.28
N VAL A 202 -6.38 -0.18 -4.38
CA VAL A 202 -5.60 -1.42 -4.54
C VAL A 202 -4.13 -1.04 -4.58
N TRP A 203 -3.30 -1.68 -3.78
CA TRP A 203 -1.87 -1.38 -3.68
C TRP A 203 -1.03 -2.57 -4.16
N ALA A 204 -0.03 -2.28 -4.99
CA ALA A 204 0.99 -3.20 -5.46
C ALA A 204 2.36 -2.78 -4.86
N PRO A 205 2.79 -3.38 -3.75
CA PRO A 205 3.88 -2.88 -2.90
C PRO A 205 5.29 -3.02 -3.51
N ASN A 206 5.48 -3.95 -4.43
CA ASN A 206 6.79 -4.34 -4.95
C ASN A 206 6.80 -4.24 -6.49
N PRO A 207 6.59 -3.04 -7.06
CA PRO A 207 6.45 -2.87 -8.51
C PRO A 207 7.72 -3.21 -9.31
N GLY A 208 8.89 -3.20 -8.66
CA GLY A 208 10.18 -3.53 -9.28
C GLY A 208 10.58 -5.01 -9.18
N TYR A 209 9.82 -5.84 -8.48
CA TYR A 209 10.14 -7.27 -8.35
C TYR A 209 9.61 -8.01 -9.56
N GLU A 210 10.48 -8.41 -10.48
CA GLU A 210 10.15 -9.12 -11.71
C GLU A 210 10.84 -10.49 -11.73
N ILE A 211 10.15 -11.50 -12.27
CA ILE A 211 10.76 -12.77 -12.64
C ILE A 211 10.87 -12.77 -14.15
N VAL A 212 12.06 -12.97 -14.72
CA VAL A 212 12.30 -12.93 -16.16
C VAL A 212 12.67 -14.32 -16.65
N LEU A 213 11.99 -14.79 -17.70
CA LEU A 213 12.39 -16.00 -18.41
C LEU A 213 13.39 -15.66 -19.51
N GLU A 214 14.62 -16.16 -19.40
CA GLU A 214 15.61 -16.10 -20.46
C GLU A 214 16.00 -17.51 -20.92
N GLY A 215 15.62 -17.86 -22.15
CA GLY A 215 15.78 -19.22 -22.65
C GLY A 215 14.89 -20.20 -21.88
N ASP A 216 15.51 -21.15 -21.19
CA ASP A 216 14.82 -22.17 -20.37
C ASP A 216 15.02 -21.94 -18.86
N HIS A 217 15.47 -20.75 -18.44
CA HIS A 217 15.78 -20.43 -17.04
C HIS A 217 15.10 -19.15 -16.58
N PHE A 218 14.57 -19.16 -15.35
CA PHE A 218 13.99 -17.99 -14.71
C PHE A 218 15.03 -17.28 -13.85
N PHE A 219 15.05 -15.95 -13.95
CA PHE A 219 15.86 -15.05 -13.15
C PHE A 219 14.95 -14.13 -12.36
N ALA A 220 15.41 -13.64 -11.21
CA ALA A 220 14.71 -12.61 -10.46
C ALA A 220 15.46 -11.28 -10.59
N ASP A 221 14.73 -10.19 -10.75
CA ASP A 221 15.21 -8.82 -10.69
C ASP A 221 14.39 -8.07 -9.63
N LEU A 222 15.05 -7.49 -8.63
CA LEU A 222 14.38 -6.74 -7.55
C LEU A 222 14.22 -5.25 -7.87
N ASN A 223 14.82 -4.78 -8.96
CA ASN A 223 14.90 -3.37 -9.34
C ASN A 223 14.46 -3.14 -10.79
N SER A 224 13.57 -3.99 -11.30
CA SER A 224 13.06 -3.84 -12.64
C SER A 224 12.38 -2.48 -12.83
N THR A 225 12.61 -1.89 -13.99
CA THR A 225 11.96 -0.64 -14.44
C THR A 225 10.91 -0.91 -15.51
N ASN A 226 10.60 -2.18 -15.77
CA ASN A 226 9.61 -2.58 -16.74
C ASN A 226 8.22 -2.11 -16.29
N SER A 227 7.43 -1.63 -17.26
CA SER A 227 6.06 -1.23 -17.00
C SER A 227 5.20 -2.45 -16.68
N GLN A 228 4.57 -2.41 -15.50
CA GLN A 228 3.67 -3.44 -15.00
C GLN A 228 2.29 -3.33 -15.65
N ASN A 229 1.68 -4.47 -16.03
CA ASN A 229 0.31 -4.52 -16.53
C ASN A 229 -0.63 -5.14 -15.49
N TYR A 230 -1.36 -4.29 -14.78
CA TYR A 230 -2.28 -4.70 -13.72
C TYR A 230 -3.66 -5.12 -14.21
N ASN A 231 -3.70 -5.81 -15.34
CA ASN A 231 -4.91 -6.47 -15.74
C ASN A 231 -5.22 -7.65 -14.80
N TYR A 232 -6.49 -7.96 -14.62
CA TYR A 232 -6.97 -9.16 -13.93
C TYR A 232 -8.00 -9.88 -14.81
N ILE A 233 -8.30 -11.13 -14.50
CA ILE A 233 -9.35 -11.90 -15.17
C ILE A 233 -10.67 -11.66 -14.45
N LYS A 234 -11.55 -10.86 -15.06
CA LYS A 234 -12.91 -10.66 -14.58
C LYS A 234 -13.78 -11.86 -14.95
N VAL A 235 -14.28 -12.56 -13.93
CA VAL A 235 -15.14 -13.74 -14.10
C VAL A 235 -16.62 -13.36 -14.07
N PHE A 236 -17.35 -13.67 -15.14
CA PHE A 236 -18.80 -13.48 -15.24
C PHE A 236 -19.59 -14.77 -14.94
N SER A 237 -18.99 -15.92 -15.27
CA SER A 237 -19.46 -17.25 -14.90
C SER A 237 -18.29 -18.24 -14.98
N THR A 238 -18.48 -19.49 -14.56
CA THR A 238 -17.42 -20.52 -14.56
C THR A 238 -16.63 -20.59 -15.87
N THR A 239 -17.26 -20.47 -17.04
CA THR A 239 -16.60 -20.57 -18.35
C THR A 239 -16.65 -19.27 -19.18
N ASN A 240 -17.08 -18.15 -18.59
CA ASN A 240 -17.11 -16.85 -19.25
C ASN A 240 -16.36 -15.82 -18.40
N PHE A 241 -15.24 -15.36 -18.92
CA PHE A 241 -14.35 -14.42 -18.25
C PHE A 241 -13.58 -13.61 -19.29
N ALA A 242 -13.13 -12.42 -18.92
CA ALA A 242 -12.36 -11.54 -19.79
C ALA A 242 -11.31 -10.77 -18.99
N GLN A 243 -10.23 -10.38 -19.66
CA GLN A 243 -9.23 -9.51 -19.07
C GLN A 243 -9.81 -8.11 -18.85
N ASN A 244 -9.48 -7.49 -17.71
CA ASN A 244 -9.94 -6.16 -17.34
C ASN A 244 -8.86 -5.42 -16.54
N ARG A 245 -8.89 -4.10 -16.52
CA ARG A 245 -7.89 -3.27 -15.80
C ARG A 245 -8.36 -3.01 -14.36
N VAL A 246 -7.43 -2.98 -13.41
CA VAL A 246 -7.67 -2.42 -12.09
C VAL A 246 -7.51 -0.89 -12.16
N ASN A 247 -8.59 -0.14 -11.96
CA ASN A 247 -8.61 1.32 -12.19
C ASN A 247 -8.05 2.15 -11.02
N ASN A 248 -8.05 1.58 -9.80
CA ASN A 248 -7.65 2.22 -8.55
C ASN A 248 -6.37 1.58 -7.97
N LEU A 249 -5.52 1.03 -8.85
CA LEU A 249 -4.26 0.44 -8.44
C LEU A 249 -3.15 1.49 -8.34
N LYS A 250 -2.35 1.40 -7.29
CA LYS A 250 -1.18 2.24 -7.08
C LYS A 250 0.04 1.41 -6.72
N ASP A 251 1.19 1.81 -7.26
CA ASP A 251 2.48 1.19 -6.96
C ASP A 251 3.12 1.82 -5.71
N ASN A 252 3.21 3.14 -5.73
CA ASN A 252 3.86 3.92 -4.67
C ASN A 252 2.81 4.64 -3.85
N VAL A 253 2.75 4.38 -2.55
CA VAL A 253 2.04 5.23 -1.59
C VAL A 253 2.95 6.37 -1.13
N ASN A 254 2.39 7.56 -1.06
CA ASN A 254 3.10 8.82 -0.87
C ASN A 254 2.61 9.59 0.36
N ALA A 255 1.47 9.22 0.96
CA ALA A 255 1.00 9.87 2.17
C ALA A 255 2.08 9.70 3.26
N SER A 256 2.45 10.81 3.91
CA SER A 256 3.61 10.82 4.81
C SER A 256 3.30 11.59 6.07
N TYR A 257 3.55 10.95 7.21
CA TYR A 257 3.44 11.60 8.49
C TYR A 257 4.46 12.74 8.64
N SER A 258 5.66 12.57 8.08
CA SER A 258 6.76 13.53 8.20
C SER A 258 6.42 14.88 7.58
N THR A 259 5.75 14.87 6.43
CA THR A 259 5.30 16.06 5.70
C THR A 259 3.87 16.47 6.05
N ARG A 260 3.13 15.62 6.77
CA ARG A 260 1.70 15.79 7.10
C ARG A 260 0.85 16.02 5.84
N SER A 261 1.13 15.21 4.82
CA SER A 261 0.54 15.34 3.49
C SER A 261 0.00 14.00 3.02
N SER A 262 -1.15 14.01 2.36
CA SER A 262 -1.64 12.85 1.61
C SER A 262 -0.84 12.65 0.32
N ASN A 263 -0.19 13.72 -0.17
CA ASN A 263 0.41 13.80 -1.50
C ASN A 263 -0.57 13.38 -2.61
N GLY A 264 -1.86 13.57 -2.32
CA GLY A 264 -2.99 13.18 -3.14
C GLY A 264 -3.12 11.69 -3.41
N ASP A 265 -2.68 10.87 -2.46
CA ASP A 265 -3.14 9.48 -2.34
C ASP A 265 -4.64 9.42 -2.03
N PRO A 266 -5.34 8.34 -2.41
CA PRO A 266 -6.76 8.17 -2.11
C PRO A 266 -7.04 8.10 -0.61
N ILE A 267 -8.16 8.70 -0.20
CA ILE A 267 -8.73 8.51 1.14
C ILE A 267 -9.24 7.08 1.25
N LEU A 268 -8.79 6.34 2.27
CA LEU A 268 -9.22 4.98 2.53
C LEU A 268 -10.56 4.92 3.27
N LEU A 269 -10.76 5.83 4.21
CA LEU A 269 -12.01 6.06 4.94
C LEU A 269 -11.98 7.41 5.63
N THR A 270 -13.14 7.88 6.06
CA THR A 270 -13.27 9.12 6.85
C THR A 270 -13.94 8.85 8.19
N ILE A 271 -13.43 9.45 9.26
CA ILE A 271 -14.09 9.50 10.57
C ILE A 271 -14.73 10.87 10.72
N ASP A 272 -15.99 10.99 10.32
CA ASP A 272 -16.75 12.23 10.45
C ASP A 272 -17.34 12.36 11.85
N THR A 273 -16.61 13.05 12.74
CA THR A 273 -17.03 13.33 14.11
C THR A 273 -16.82 14.80 14.48
N VAL A 274 -17.37 15.22 15.62
CA VAL A 274 -17.09 16.51 16.23
C VAL A 274 -16.00 16.35 17.32
N PRO A 275 -15.15 17.37 17.53
CA PRO A 275 -14.09 17.29 18.53
C PRO A 275 -14.58 16.86 19.92
N GLY A 276 -13.96 15.82 20.47
CA GLY A 276 -14.27 15.23 21.78
C GLY A 276 -15.38 14.17 21.76
N VAL A 277 -15.95 13.86 20.60
CA VAL A 277 -16.89 12.74 20.43
C VAL A 277 -16.18 11.62 19.68
N GLU A 278 -16.00 10.49 20.36
CA GLU A 278 -15.40 9.32 19.73
C GLU A 278 -16.37 8.68 18.73
N LYS A 279 -15.91 8.53 17.48
CA LYS A 279 -16.61 7.77 16.44
C LYS A 279 -15.70 6.71 15.87
N LYS A 280 -16.27 5.57 15.50
CA LYS A 280 -15.56 4.48 14.84
C LYS A 280 -15.95 4.36 13.37
N ALA A 281 -14.98 3.95 12.56
CA ALA A 281 -15.14 3.57 11.16
C ALA A 281 -14.43 2.25 10.90
N GLY A 282 -14.89 1.50 9.90
CA GLY A 282 -14.35 0.18 9.57
C GLY A 282 -13.67 0.19 8.21
N LEU A 283 -12.64 -0.66 8.06
CA LEU A 283 -11.96 -0.94 6.82
C LEU A 283 -11.80 -2.45 6.65
N LYS A 284 -12.29 -2.99 5.54
CA LYS A 284 -11.98 -4.36 5.11
C LYS A 284 -10.66 -4.35 4.38
N ILE A 285 -9.75 -5.24 4.76
CA ILE A 285 -8.49 -5.46 4.07
C ILE A 285 -8.50 -6.85 3.46
N ARG A 286 -8.10 -6.91 2.19
CA ARG A 286 -7.92 -8.17 1.48
C ARG A 286 -6.58 -8.22 0.80
N VAL A 287 -5.84 -9.29 1.06
CA VAL A 287 -4.49 -9.51 0.51
C VAL A 287 -4.52 -10.76 -0.34
N TRP A 288 -3.99 -10.68 -1.56
CA TRP A 288 -3.91 -11.82 -2.44
C TRP A 288 -2.65 -11.81 -3.29
N VAL A 289 -2.35 -12.95 -3.88
CA VAL A 289 -1.29 -13.11 -4.87
C VAL A 289 -1.95 -13.34 -6.22
N GLU A 290 -1.60 -12.49 -7.19
CA GLU A 290 -2.10 -12.57 -8.55
C GLU A 290 -0.96 -12.37 -9.54
N GLY A 291 -0.68 -13.40 -10.34
CA GLY A 291 0.35 -13.37 -11.37
C GLY A 291 -0.12 -12.58 -12.59
N ASN A 292 0.20 -11.28 -12.64
CA ASN A 292 0.16 -10.50 -13.88
C ASN A 292 1.46 -9.71 -14.13
N ASP A 293 2.53 -10.01 -13.38
CA ASP A 293 3.86 -9.60 -13.80
C ASP A 293 4.37 -10.59 -14.86
N ARG A 294 5.03 -10.06 -15.90
CA ARG A 294 5.46 -10.82 -17.07
C ARG A 294 6.32 -11.99 -16.60
N GLU A 295 5.83 -13.22 -16.81
CA GLU A 295 6.45 -14.51 -16.47
C GLU A 295 6.16 -15.08 -15.06
N ALA A 296 5.16 -14.61 -14.32
CA ALA A 296 4.64 -15.34 -13.15
C ALA A 296 3.87 -16.61 -13.56
N ILE A 297 4.58 -17.62 -14.09
CA ILE A 297 4.08 -18.97 -14.28
C ILE A 297 3.90 -19.59 -12.89
N GLN A 298 2.65 -19.87 -12.49
CA GLN A 298 2.34 -20.62 -11.27
C GLN A 298 3.06 -20.05 -10.02
N ALA A 299 3.00 -18.73 -9.88
CA ALA A 299 3.63 -17.85 -8.91
C ALA A 299 4.10 -18.59 -7.66
N LEU A 300 5.39 -18.92 -7.64
CA LEU A 300 6.19 -19.28 -6.46
C LEU A 300 5.40 -19.95 -5.32
N LYS A 301 4.58 -20.96 -5.64
CA LYS A 301 3.60 -21.50 -4.69
C LYS A 301 4.27 -21.96 -3.40
N GLY A 302 3.66 -21.61 -2.27
CA GLY A 302 4.20 -21.89 -0.94
C GLY A 302 5.35 -20.96 -0.53
N GLY A 303 5.54 -19.83 -1.20
CA GLY A 303 6.32 -18.72 -0.66
C GLY A 303 5.62 -18.01 0.48
N LEU A 304 6.43 -17.41 1.34
CA LEU A 304 6.01 -16.71 2.55
C LEU A 304 6.42 -15.25 2.47
N PHE A 305 5.58 -14.36 2.97
CA PHE A 305 5.88 -12.93 3.05
C PHE A 305 5.30 -12.34 4.33
N LYS A 306 5.90 -11.25 4.77
CA LYS A 306 5.38 -10.38 5.83
C LYS A 306 4.90 -9.09 5.23
N PHE A 307 4.02 -8.42 5.97
CA PHE A 307 3.65 -7.07 5.63
C PHE A 307 3.33 -6.25 6.87
N ASN A 308 3.66 -4.98 6.78
CA ASN A 308 3.36 -3.98 7.77
C ASN A 308 2.55 -2.88 7.11
N LEU A 309 1.40 -2.56 7.71
CA LEU A 309 0.51 -1.49 7.23
C LEU A 309 0.56 -0.32 8.20
N SER A 310 0.92 0.84 7.68
CA SER A 310 1.00 2.08 8.43
C SER A 310 -0.07 3.04 7.94
N PHE A 311 -0.85 3.60 8.87
CA PHE A 311 -1.94 4.51 8.56
C PHE A 311 -1.65 5.93 9.07
N LEU A 312 -2.05 6.90 8.26
CA LEU A 312 -1.97 8.32 8.57
C LEU A 312 -3.37 8.93 8.59
N GLY A 313 -3.79 9.49 9.73
CA GLY A 313 -4.96 10.37 9.78
C GLY A 313 -4.55 11.81 9.49
N LEU A 314 -5.30 12.53 8.65
CA LEU A 314 -5.14 13.95 8.42
C LEU A 314 -6.47 14.68 8.62
N HIS A 315 -6.42 15.86 9.24
CA HIS A 315 -7.56 16.77 9.30
C HIS A 315 -7.28 17.95 8.35
N LYS A 316 -7.88 17.90 7.16
CA LYS A 316 -7.82 18.95 6.13
C LYS A 316 -9.19 19.08 5.46
N GLU A 317 -9.44 20.23 4.87
CA GLU A 317 -10.64 20.47 4.07
C GLU A 317 -10.48 19.88 2.66
N GLU A 318 -11.59 19.43 2.08
CA GLU A 318 -11.63 19.02 0.67
C GLU A 318 -11.38 20.22 -0.26
N ASN A 319 -10.59 20.02 -1.31
CA ASN A 319 -10.32 21.06 -2.30
C ASN A 319 -11.15 20.82 -3.56
N SER A 320 -12.29 21.49 -3.64
CA SER A 320 -13.22 21.41 -4.79
C SER A 320 -12.85 22.32 -5.96
N ASN A 321 -11.71 23.02 -5.91
CA ASN A 321 -11.28 23.87 -7.03
C ASN A 321 -10.86 23.02 -8.23
N VAL A 322 -11.30 23.41 -9.42
CA VAL A 322 -10.92 22.73 -10.67
C VAL A 322 -9.90 23.61 -11.41
N PRO A 323 -8.72 23.10 -11.79
CA PRO A 323 -7.75 23.86 -12.56
C PRO A 323 -8.33 24.40 -13.88
N GLU A 324 -8.20 25.70 -14.11
CA GLU A 324 -8.57 26.33 -15.38
C GLU A 324 -7.40 26.35 -16.36
N VAL A 325 -7.00 25.17 -16.86
CA VAL A 325 -5.84 25.02 -17.75
C VAL A 325 -6.18 24.34 -19.07
N THR A 326 -5.39 24.60 -20.11
CA THR A 326 -5.55 24.00 -21.45
C THR A 326 -4.21 23.59 -22.06
N ALA A 327 -4.22 22.57 -22.92
CA ALA A 327 -3.04 22.16 -23.69
C ALA A 327 -2.83 23.08 -24.90
N ASN A 328 -1.63 23.63 -25.05
CA ASN A 328 -1.17 24.22 -26.30
C ASN A 328 -0.30 23.20 -27.05
N THR A 329 -0.91 22.50 -28.00
CA THR A 329 -0.28 21.44 -28.81
C THR A 329 0.80 21.96 -29.76
N SER A 330 0.80 23.26 -30.07
CA SER A 330 1.79 23.86 -30.98
C SER A 330 3.10 24.22 -30.28
N THR A 331 3.04 24.52 -28.98
CA THR A 331 4.21 24.92 -28.19
C THR A 331 4.57 23.91 -27.11
N HIS A 332 3.83 22.81 -27.00
CA HIS A 332 3.97 21.79 -25.94
C HIS A 332 3.95 22.40 -24.53
N GLN A 333 3.02 23.35 -24.31
CA GLN A 333 2.88 24.05 -23.02
C GLN A 333 1.46 23.93 -22.45
N ILE A 334 1.38 23.95 -21.13
CA ILE A 334 0.11 24.07 -20.40
C ILE A 334 -0.19 25.57 -20.20
N VAL A 335 -1.28 26.05 -20.78
CA VAL A 335 -1.74 27.44 -20.64
C VAL A 335 -2.63 27.54 -19.40
N GLY A 336 -2.37 28.55 -18.55
CA GLY A 336 -3.16 28.84 -17.35
C GLY A 336 -2.64 28.19 -16.06
N ILE A 337 -1.61 27.33 -16.15
CA ILE A 337 -1.01 26.70 -14.97
C ILE A 337 -0.31 27.74 -14.08
N THR A 338 -0.45 27.58 -12.76
CA THR A 338 0.10 28.50 -11.74
C THR A 338 0.97 27.74 -10.73
N GLU A 339 1.74 28.44 -9.90
CA GLU A 339 2.63 27.83 -8.89
C GLU A 339 1.87 27.16 -7.72
N GLU A 340 0.55 27.33 -7.68
CA GLU A 340 -0.37 26.62 -6.78
C GLU A 340 -0.79 25.26 -7.34
N MET A 341 -0.38 24.95 -8.57
CA MET A 341 -0.71 23.71 -9.25
C MET A 341 0.51 22.79 -9.36
N GLN A 342 0.21 21.52 -9.54
CA GLN A 342 1.16 20.47 -9.85
C GLN A 342 0.63 19.66 -11.03
N TYR A 343 1.53 18.99 -11.75
CA TYR A 343 1.18 18.19 -12.92
C TYR A 343 1.82 16.80 -12.86
N SER A 344 1.25 15.86 -13.60
CA SER A 344 1.72 14.48 -13.72
C SER A 344 1.72 14.08 -15.19
N THR A 345 2.76 13.34 -15.61
CA THR A 345 2.91 12.78 -16.97
C THR A 345 2.87 11.24 -16.95
N ASP A 346 2.64 10.65 -15.79
CA ASP A 346 2.76 9.21 -15.54
C ASP A 346 1.45 8.61 -15.02
N TYR A 347 0.31 9.07 -15.53
CA TYR A 347 -1.03 8.62 -15.12
C TYR A 347 -1.39 8.95 -13.67
N ALA A 348 -1.03 10.15 -13.21
CA ALA A 348 -1.29 10.64 -11.84
C ALA A 348 -0.56 9.85 -10.74
N ASN A 349 0.52 9.13 -11.09
CA ASN A 349 1.33 8.37 -10.13
C ASN A 349 2.27 9.29 -9.35
N THR A 350 3.00 10.16 -10.03
CA THR A 350 3.88 11.18 -9.43
C THR A 350 3.45 12.57 -9.84
N TRP A 351 3.61 13.53 -8.91
CA TRP A 351 3.19 14.91 -9.10
C TRP A 351 4.37 15.87 -8.96
N ILE A 352 4.49 16.77 -9.92
CA ILE A 352 5.57 17.74 -10.04
C ILE A 352 5.00 19.14 -9.81
N ASP A 353 5.51 19.83 -8.80
CA ASP A 353 5.18 21.23 -8.53
C ASP A 353 5.56 22.11 -9.73
N TYR A 354 4.61 22.92 -10.21
CA TYR A 354 4.92 23.93 -11.22
C TYR A 354 5.61 25.14 -10.57
N TYR A 355 6.64 25.65 -11.24
CA TYR A 355 7.28 26.92 -10.91
C TYR A 355 7.37 27.79 -12.17
N SER A 356 7.30 29.11 -11.99
CA SER A 356 7.36 30.04 -13.11
C SER A 356 8.67 29.91 -13.88
N GLY A 357 8.57 29.75 -15.20
CA GLY A 357 9.71 29.49 -16.09
C GLY A 357 10.09 28.02 -16.25
N HIS A 358 9.33 27.09 -15.64
CA HIS A 358 9.47 25.67 -15.93
C HIS A 358 9.18 25.38 -17.40
N ILE A 359 10.05 24.59 -18.04
CA ILE A 359 9.88 24.11 -19.41
C ILE A 359 9.34 22.69 -19.31
N PHE A 360 8.16 22.49 -19.89
CA PHE A 360 7.56 21.17 -19.98
C PHE A 360 8.29 20.31 -21.02
N ASP A 361 8.58 19.07 -20.66
CA ASP A 361 9.01 18.03 -21.59
C ASP A 361 7.78 17.17 -21.95
N ILE A 362 6.95 17.69 -22.86
CA ILE A 362 5.69 17.07 -23.28
C ILE A 362 5.72 16.87 -24.80
N SER A 363 5.37 15.67 -25.25
CA SER A 363 5.24 15.28 -26.66
C SER A 363 3.79 15.36 -27.16
N SER A 364 3.62 15.43 -28.48
CA SER A 364 2.32 15.62 -29.18
C SER A 364 1.33 14.44 -29.11
N ASN A 365 1.51 13.51 -28.17
CA ASN A 365 0.55 12.44 -27.85
C ASN A 365 0.48 12.17 -26.34
N ASP A 366 1.12 13.03 -25.54
CA ASP A 366 1.20 12.81 -24.11
C ASP A 366 -0.11 13.21 -23.44
N THR A 367 -0.48 12.42 -22.45
CA THR A 367 -1.58 12.73 -21.55
C THR A 367 -1.00 13.32 -20.28
N VAL A 368 -1.44 14.53 -19.93
CA VAL A 368 -0.95 15.27 -18.76
C VAL A 368 -2.10 15.52 -17.82
N TYR A 369 -1.86 15.31 -16.53
CA TYR A 369 -2.84 15.53 -15.48
C TYR A 369 -2.43 16.77 -14.70
N VAL A 370 -3.37 17.65 -14.38
CA VAL A 370 -3.09 18.90 -13.64
C VAL A 370 -4.08 19.03 -12.49
N ARG A 371 -3.59 19.39 -11.29
CA ARG A 371 -4.41 19.66 -10.09
C ARG A 371 -3.84 20.80 -9.26
N TYR A 372 -4.64 21.38 -8.37
CA TYR A 372 -4.14 22.22 -7.30
C TYR A 372 -3.38 21.36 -6.29
N LYS A 373 -2.23 21.86 -5.80
CA LYS A 373 -1.41 21.14 -4.84
C LYS A 373 -2.03 21.15 -3.45
N GLU A 374 -1.68 20.13 -2.68
CA GLU A 374 -2.07 20.02 -1.28
C GLU A 374 -1.44 21.15 -0.46
N THR A 375 -2.18 21.65 0.52
CA THR A 375 -1.69 22.67 1.46
C THR A 375 -1.73 22.14 2.88
N ILE A 376 -1.39 22.98 3.87
CA ILE A 376 -1.55 22.62 5.27
C ILE A 376 -3.02 22.48 5.67
N ASP A 377 -3.92 23.21 5.00
CA ASP A 377 -5.33 23.31 5.36
C ASP A 377 -6.24 22.50 4.43
N THR A 378 -5.82 22.24 3.18
CA THR A 378 -6.64 21.60 2.16
C THR A 378 -5.94 20.41 1.51
N PHE A 379 -6.67 19.36 1.17
CA PHE A 379 -6.17 18.29 0.30
C PHE A 379 -5.84 18.81 -1.11
N ALA A 380 -5.13 18.00 -1.91
CA ALA A 380 -4.99 18.28 -3.34
C ALA A 380 -6.37 18.24 -4.01
N SER A 381 -6.59 19.05 -5.04
CA SER A 381 -7.86 18.98 -5.78
C SER A 381 -7.92 17.73 -6.66
N ASP A 382 -9.13 17.44 -7.16
CA ASP A 382 -9.28 16.61 -8.34
C ASP A 382 -8.45 17.16 -9.50
N TYR A 383 -7.96 16.26 -10.35
CA TYR A 383 -7.20 16.63 -11.53
C TYR A 383 -8.08 16.75 -12.77
N ILE A 384 -7.61 17.53 -13.74
CA ILE A 384 -8.10 17.48 -15.11
C ILE A 384 -7.09 16.79 -16.02
N THR A 385 -7.58 16.20 -17.10
CA THR A 385 -6.75 15.53 -18.11
C THR A 385 -6.62 16.43 -19.35
N LEU A 386 -5.38 16.64 -19.76
CA LEU A 386 -4.98 17.36 -20.97
C LEU A 386 -4.35 16.38 -21.96
N ASN A 387 -4.76 16.45 -23.22
CA ASN A 387 -4.16 15.68 -24.31
C ASN A 387 -3.41 16.65 -25.22
N PHE A 388 -2.13 16.37 -25.46
CA PHE A 388 -1.24 17.19 -26.29
C PHE A 388 -1.12 16.70 -27.72
#